data_AF-A0A949TYE9-F1
#
_entry.id   AF-A0A949TYE9-F1
#
_cell.length_a   1.000
_cell.length_b   1.000
_cell.length_c   1.000
_cell.angle_alpha   90.00
_cell.angle_beta   90.00
_cell.angle_gamma   90.00
#
_symmetry.space_group_name_H-M   'P 1'
#
loop_
_entity.id
_entity.type
_entity.pdbx_description
1 polymer ?
#
loop_
_entity_poly.entity_id
_entity_poly.type
_entity_poly.pdbx_seq_one_letter_code
_entity_poly.pdbx_strand_id
1 'polypeptide(L)'
;RFWAIHRAGKVDARGIEEVEGNLATTAGTCAVMGTASTMASIAEALGMALPGTAAIPAVHADRLRAAEASGKRAVELAKNPLRPSQIITEKSVENALRVLLAIGGSTNAIVHLTAIAGRAGIAVDLRKLNALSDSTPVLVDLKPTGQHYMSDLYAAGGIGAVLRELAPLLHQDCMTITGETLGERLRHEAGAWVDRSVVKTLKEPLSPVGGLVALFGSLAPNGAILKRSAADPSLFEKEGRAVVFSSLDDLAARVDDPGLDITADDFMVLQNAGPKSGYAMPEAGYLPIPSKLARAGLKDMVRISDARMSGTASGTIVLHVSPEAAVGGPLALVKNGDRIRLSVRERKIDLLVPEAELAKRKAAWKPPVQTPSRGYAKLYMDHVLQAEHGCDFDFLRSADKRA
;
A
#
# COMPACT_ATOMS: atom_id res chain seq x y z
N ARG A 1 -16.77 -4.13 2.09
CA ARG A 1 -18.05 -3.51 1.64
C ARG A 1 -19.26 -4.15 2.34
N PHE A 2 -19.51 -5.45 2.20
CA PHE A 2 -20.67 -6.11 2.83
C PHE A 2 -20.67 -6.00 4.36
N TRP A 3 -19.52 -6.13 5.03
CA TRP A 3 -19.42 -5.90 6.47
C TRP A 3 -19.89 -4.50 6.91
N ALA A 4 -19.52 -3.45 6.17
CA ALA A 4 -19.98 -2.09 6.48
C ALA A 4 -21.50 -1.93 6.28
N ILE A 5 -22.07 -2.61 5.28
CA ILE A 5 -23.51 -2.64 5.00
C ILE A 5 -24.25 -3.41 6.12
N HIS A 6 -23.67 -4.50 6.60
CA HIS A 6 -24.16 -5.27 7.75
C HIS A 6 -24.14 -4.41 9.03
N ARG A 7 -23.04 -3.71 9.33
CA ARG A 7 -22.95 -2.75 10.46
C ARG A 7 -23.94 -1.60 10.35
N ALA A 8 -24.29 -1.20 9.13
CA ALA A 8 -25.33 -0.21 8.86
C ALA A 8 -26.77 -0.77 8.97
N GLY A 9 -26.94 -2.06 9.29
CA GLY A 9 -28.25 -2.72 9.47
C GLY A 9 -28.97 -3.05 8.15
N LYS A 10 -28.28 -3.01 7.01
CA LYS A 10 -28.87 -3.24 5.68
C LYS A 10 -28.75 -4.67 5.17
N VAL A 11 -27.90 -5.48 5.79
CA VAL A 11 -27.74 -6.93 5.55
C VAL A 11 -27.80 -7.59 6.92
N ASP A 12 -28.63 -8.61 7.08
CA ASP A 12 -28.80 -9.32 8.33
C ASP A 12 -27.70 -10.39 8.54
N ALA A 13 -27.78 -11.12 9.65
CA ALA A 13 -26.79 -12.15 10.00
C ALA A 13 -26.75 -13.29 8.96
N ARG A 14 -27.91 -13.73 8.46
CA ARG A 14 -27.99 -14.79 7.45
C ARG A 14 -27.39 -14.34 6.12
N GLY A 15 -27.67 -13.10 5.72
CA GLY A 15 -27.14 -12.54 4.47
C GLY A 15 -25.63 -12.35 4.50
N ILE A 16 -25.04 -11.97 5.65
CA ILE A 16 -23.57 -11.86 5.75
C ILE A 16 -22.91 -13.25 5.74
N GLU A 17 -23.51 -14.24 6.40
CA GLU A 17 -23.04 -15.64 6.36
C GLU A 17 -23.07 -16.23 4.94
N GLU A 18 -24.15 -15.98 4.19
CA GLU A 18 -24.26 -16.41 2.78
C GLU A 18 -23.21 -15.73 1.89
N VAL A 19 -22.93 -14.44 2.12
CA VAL A 19 -21.84 -13.74 1.43
C VAL A 19 -20.50 -14.40 1.76
N GLU A 20 -20.22 -14.66 3.03
CA GLU A 20 -18.96 -15.28 3.47
C GLU A 20 -18.70 -16.63 2.80
N GLY A 21 -19.73 -17.49 2.71
CA GLY A 21 -19.64 -18.78 2.03
C GLY A 21 -19.32 -18.69 0.53
N ASN A 22 -19.57 -17.53 -0.10
CA ASN A 22 -19.42 -17.31 -1.55
C ASN A 22 -18.23 -16.39 -1.92
N LEU A 23 -17.48 -15.86 -0.95
CA LEU A 23 -16.38 -14.92 -1.22
C LEU A 23 -15.10 -15.61 -1.72
N ALA A 24 -14.79 -16.81 -1.22
CA ALA A 24 -13.55 -17.53 -1.49
C ALA A 24 -13.83 -18.97 -1.95
N THR A 25 -14.32 -19.11 -3.18
CA THR A 25 -14.83 -20.39 -3.73
C THR A 25 -13.78 -21.22 -4.46
N THR A 26 -12.55 -20.74 -4.60
CA THR A 26 -11.44 -21.44 -5.25
C THR A 26 -10.14 -21.22 -4.48
N ALA A 27 -9.15 -22.09 -4.72
CA ALA A 27 -7.80 -21.86 -4.22
C ALA A 27 -7.16 -20.62 -4.87
N GLY A 28 -6.33 -19.90 -4.12
CA GLY A 28 -5.57 -18.76 -4.63
C GLY A 28 -5.44 -17.63 -3.61
N THR A 29 -4.89 -16.51 -4.07
CA THR A 29 -4.81 -15.25 -3.31
C THR A 29 -6.04 -14.37 -3.58
N CYS A 30 -6.15 -13.23 -2.89
CA CYS A 30 -7.23 -12.27 -3.12
C CYS A 30 -7.37 -11.92 -4.62
N ALA A 31 -8.58 -12.03 -5.17
CA ALA A 31 -8.86 -11.85 -6.60
C ALA A 31 -8.87 -10.39 -7.08
N VAL A 32 -8.53 -9.43 -6.22
CA VAL A 32 -8.54 -7.99 -6.52
C VAL A 32 -7.10 -7.45 -6.58
N MET A 33 -6.91 -6.17 -6.83
CA MET A 33 -5.61 -5.50 -6.75
C MET A 33 -5.19 -5.24 -5.29
N GLY A 34 -5.19 -6.31 -4.49
CA GLY A 34 -4.68 -6.35 -3.12
C GLY A 34 -3.17 -6.54 -3.07
N THR A 35 -2.62 -6.73 -1.86
CA THR A 35 -1.17 -6.85 -1.65
C THR A 35 -0.55 -8.01 -2.43
N ALA A 36 -1.18 -9.19 -2.44
CA ALA A 36 -0.67 -10.36 -3.16
C ALA A 36 -0.53 -10.08 -4.67
N SER A 37 -1.60 -9.63 -5.32
CA SER A 37 -1.61 -9.29 -6.75
C SER A 37 -0.66 -8.14 -7.09
N THR A 38 -0.58 -7.15 -6.21
CA THR A 38 0.37 -6.03 -6.36
C THR A 38 1.80 -6.53 -6.32
N MET A 39 2.16 -7.37 -5.33
CA MET A 39 3.52 -7.89 -5.20
C MET A 39 3.88 -8.88 -6.30
N ALA A 40 2.94 -9.70 -6.79
CA ALA A 40 3.15 -10.52 -7.97
C ALA A 40 3.45 -9.66 -9.21
N SER A 41 2.70 -8.57 -9.40
CA SER A 41 2.91 -7.62 -10.49
C SER A 41 4.25 -6.90 -10.38
N ILE A 42 4.66 -6.53 -9.16
CA ILE A 42 5.96 -5.93 -8.88
C ILE A 42 7.10 -6.92 -9.14
N ALA A 43 6.95 -8.20 -8.80
CA ALA A 43 7.96 -9.21 -9.08
C ALA A 43 8.18 -9.37 -10.60
N GLU A 44 7.12 -9.35 -11.40
CA GLU A 44 7.22 -9.35 -12.86
C GLU A 44 7.84 -8.05 -13.41
N ALA A 45 7.44 -6.89 -12.87
CA ALA A 45 7.97 -5.58 -13.28
C ALA A 45 9.44 -5.36 -12.91
N LEU A 46 9.88 -5.89 -11.76
CA LEU A 46 11.30 -5.94 -11.36
C LEU A 46 12.10 -6.84 -12.32
N GLY A 47 11.44 -7.71 -13.06
CA GLY A 47 12.08 -8.74 -13.88
C GLY A 47 12.49 -9.97 -13.09
N MET A 48 11.95 -10.19 -11.89
CA MET A 48 12.29 -11.36 -11.03
C MET A 48 11.34 -12.55 -11.23
N ALA A 49 10.26 -12.39 -12.01
CA ALA A 49 9.34 -13.45 -12.40
C ALA A 49 9.32 -13.60 -13.92
N LEU A 50 8.96 -14.80 -14.41
CA LEU A 50 8.78 -15.02 -15.84
C LEU A 50 7.63 -14.13 -16.38
N PRO A 51 7.75 -13.61 -17.60
CA PRO A 51 6.71 -12.84 -18.28
C PRO A 51 5.33 -13.50 -18.25
N GLY A 52 4.30 -12.70 -17.98
CA GLY A 52 2.90 -13.13 -18.04
C GLY A 52 2.43 -13.99 -16.86
N THR A 53 3.27 -14.20 -15.84
CA THR A 53 2.95 -15.12 -14.73
C THR A 53 2.27 -14.46 -13.55
N ALA A 54 2.34 -13.13 -13.39
CA ALA A 54 1.79 -12.45 -12.22
C ALA A 54 0.26 -12.56 -12.11
N ALA A 55 -0.45 -12.50 -13.23
CA ALA A 55 -1.91 -12.42 -13.26
C ALA A 55 -2.62 -13.78 -13.41
N ILE A 56 -1.91 -14.87 -13.72
CA ILE A 56 -2.53 -16.17 -13.98
C ILE A 56 -3.36 -16.63 -12.77
N PRO A 57 -4.67 -16.89 -12.89
CA PRO A 57 -5.47 -17.42 -11.79
C PRO A 57 -4.90 -18.75 -11.29
N ALA A 58 -4.96 -19.00 -9.97
CA ALA A 58 -4.30 -20.17 -9.38
C ALA A 58 -4.82 -21.51 -9.93
N VAL A 59 -6.11 -21.57 -10.28
CA VAL A 59 -6.77 -22.77 -10.84
C VAL A 59 -6.70 -22.84 -12.38
N HIS A 60 -6.04 -21.88 -13.05
CA HIS A 60 -5.88 -21.90 -14.51
C HIS A 60 -4.77 -22.86 -14.92
N ALA A 61 -4.95 -23.61 -16.02
CA ALA A 61 -3.95 -24.55 -16.52
C ALA A 61 -2.58 -23.91 -16.80
N ASP A 62 -2.57 -22.64 -17.21
CA ASP A 62 -1.33 -21.89 -17.44
C ASP A 62 -0.49 -21.70 -16.17
N ARG A 63 -1.08 -21.80 -14.97
CA ARG A 63 -0.31 -21.70 -13.72
C ARG A 63 0.64 -22.89 -13.58
N LEU A 64 0.19 -24.09 -13.97
CA LEU A 64 1.03 -25.29 -13.99
C LEU A 64 2.11 -25.20 -15.07
N ARG A 65 1.76 -24.73 -16.27
CA ARG A 65 2.74 -24.49 -17.35
C ARG A 65 3.81 -23.48 -16.95
N ALA A 66 3.40 -22.38 -16.29
CA ALA A 66 4.31 -21.37 -15.77
C ALA A 66 5.24 -21.92 -14.68
N ALA A 67 4.75 -22.82 -13.82
CA ALA A 67 5.58 -23.48 -12.81
C ALA A 67 6.65 -24.38 -13.46
N GLU A 68 6.26 -25.19 -14.45
CA GLU A 68 7.21 -26.02 -15.22
C GLU A 68 8.25 -25.17 -15.95
N ALA A 69 7.82 -24.10 -16.62
CA ALA A 69 8.72 -23.15 -17.29
C ALA A 69 9.69 -22.48 -16.30
N SER A 70 9.24 -22.17 -15.08
CA SER A 70 10.09 -21.63 -14.01
C SER A 70 11.16 -22.65 -13.58
N GLY A 71 10.79 -23.93 -13.48
CA GLY A 71 11.74 -25.01 -13.21
C GLY A 71 12.81 -25.15 -14.29
N LYS A 72 12.40 -25.13 -15.57
CA LYS A 72 13.34 -25.11 -16.70
C LYS A 72 14.28 -23.91 -16.61
N ARG A 73 13.74 -22.71 -16.36
CA ARG A 73 14.54 -21.49 -16.25
C ARG A 73 15.52 -21.53 -15.09
N ALA A 74 15.13 -22.10 -13.94
CA ALA A 74 16.02 -22.26 -12.80
C ALA A 74 17.25 -23.13 -13.13
N VAL A 75 17.08 -24.21 -13.90
CA VAL A 75 18.19 -25.04 -14.38
C VAL A 75 19.11 -24.27 -15.34
N GLU A 76 18.54 -23.45 -16.23
CA GLU A 76 19.34 -22.60 -17.12
C GLU A 76 20.17 -21.56 -16.34
N LEU A 77 19.58 -20.94 -15.32
CA LEU A 77 20.27 -20.00 -14.43
C LEU A 77 21.36 -20.67 -13.60
N ALA A 78 21.18 -21.93 -13.19
CA ALA A 78 22.22 -22.68 -12.51
C ALA A 78 23.45 -22.93 -13.41
N LYS A 79 23.24 -23.06 -14.73
CA LYS A 79 24.32 -23.24 -15.72
C LYS A 79 24.95 -21.91 -16.13
N ASN A 80 24.13 -20.88 -16.34
CA ASN A 80 24.53 -19.53 -16.75
C ASN A 80 23.97 -18.52 -15.74
N PRO A 81 24.72 -18.23 -14.66
CA PRO A 81 24.21 -17.43 -13.56
C PRO A 81 23.84 -16.00 -13.94
N LEU A 82 22.58 -15.64 -13.64
CA LEU A 82 22.10 -14.26 -13.58
C LEU A 82 21.62 -14.00 -12.15
N ARG A 83 22.34 -13.15 -11.42
CA ARG A 83 22.11 -12.92 -9.99
C ARG A 83 21.02 -11.85 -9.77
N PRO A 84 20.27 -11.91 -8.65
CA PRO A 84 19.32 -10.85 -8.29
C PRO A 84 19.92 -9.44 -8.31
N SER A 85 21.20 -9.27 -7.94
CA SER A 85 21.90 -7.97 -7.98
C SER A 85 22.11 -7.40 -9.38
N GLN A 86 21.93 -8.20 -10.43
CA GLN A 86 21.98 -7.75 -11.83
C GLN A 86 20.60 -7.39 -12.37
N ILE A 87 19.53 -7.82 -11.69
CA ILE A 87 18.13 -7.58 -12.07
C ILE A 87 17.55 -6.44 -11.23
N ILE A 88 17.74 -6.50 -9.91
CA ILE A 88 17.29 -5.51 -8.93
C ILE A 88 18.32 -4.37 -8.88
N THR A 89 18.02 -3.30 -9.61
CA THR A 89 18.83 -2.09 -9.78
C THR A 89 17.98 -0.87 -9.47
N GLU A 90 18.58 0.31 -9.30
CA GLU A 90 17.81 1.55 -9.08
C GLU A 90 16.76 1.79 -10.18
N LYS A 91 17.11 1.47 -11.44
CA LYS A 91 16.22 1.61 -12.61
C LYS A 91 15.06 0.62 -12.58
N SER A 92 15.30 -0.65 -12.24
CA SER A 92 14.23 -1.66 -12.19
C SER A 92 13.32 -1.47 -10.98
N VAL A 93 13.85 -0.97 -9.85
CA VAL A 93 13.03 -0.51 -8.72
C VAL A 93 12.15 0.68 -9.13
N GLU A 94 12.67 1.64 -9.91
CA GLU A 94 11.86 2.74 -10.44
C GLU A 94 10.76 2.24 -11.39
N ASN A 95 11.06 1.29 -12.29
CA ASN A 95 10.05 0.63 -13.12
C ASN A 95 8.95 -0.02 -12.27
N ALA A 96 9.33 -0.73 -11.20
CA ALA A 96 8.38 -1.35 -10.28
C ALA A 96 7.50 -0.32 -9.57
N LEU A 97 8.05 0.84 -9.17
CA LEU A 97 7.28 1.95 -8.61
C LEU A 97 6.28 2.53 -9.63
N ARG A 98 6.69 2.70 -10.90
CA ARG A 98 5.76 3.14 -11.96
C ARG A 98 4.64 2.13 -12.18
N VAL A 99 4.94 0.84 -12.20
CA VAL A 99 3.91 -0.20 -12.30
C VAL A 99 2.97 -0.17 -11.09
N LEU A 100 3.50 -0.06 -9.86
CA LEU A 100 2.69 0.09 -8.65
C LEU A 100 1.70 1.25 -8.75
N LEU A 101 2.17 2.40 -9.23
CA LEU A 101 1.36 3.60 -9.44
C LEU A 101 0.29 3.40 -10.51
N ALA A 102 0.66 2.78 -11.63
CA ALA A 102 -0.22 2.58 -12.78
C ALA A 102 -1.30 1.53 -12.54
N ILE A 103 -1.02 0.49 -11.75
CA ILE A 103 -2.02 -0.52 -11.39
C ILE A 103 -2.90 -0.09 -10.21
N GLY A 104 -2.65 1.09 -9.61
CA GLY A 104 -3.35 1.52 -8.40
C GLY A 104 -3.18 0.50 -7.26
N GLY A 105 -1.95 0.01 -7.07
CA GLY A 105 -1.67 -1.13 -6.20
C GLY A 105 -1.85 -0.88 -4.70
N SER A 106 -1.52 -1.89 -3.90
CA SER A 106 -1.55 -1.82 -2.43
C SER A 106 -0.49 -0.87 -1.88
N THR A 107 -0.82 -0.11 -0.82
CA THR A 107 0.16 0.75 -0.13
C THR A 107 1.26 -0.06 0.55
N ASN A 108 0.98 -1.30 0.97
CA ASN A 108 1.97 -2.23 1.53
C ASN A 108 3.15 -2.49 0.58
N ALA A 109 2.94 -2.35 -0.73
CA ALA A 109 4.00 -2.52 -1.71
C ALA A 109 5.13 -1.50 -1.55
N ILE A 110 4.86 -0.31 -1.01
CA ILE A 110 5.91 0.65 -0.67
C ILE A 110 6.82 0.08 0.41
N VAL A 111 6.25 -0.49 1.48
CA VAL A 111 7.03 -1.12 2.56
C VAL A 111 7.85 -2.30 2.01
N HIS A 112 7.21 -3.21 1.27
CA HIS A 112 7.88 -4.40 0.74
C HIS A 112 8.95 -4.09 -0.30
N LEU A 113 8.67 -3.20 -1.25
CA LEU A 113 9.65 -2.82 -2.28
C LEU A 113 10.83 -2.05 -1.66
N THR A 114 10.57 -1.21 -0.64
CA THR A 114 11.64 -0.54 0.11
C THR A 114 12.53 -1.55 0.83
N ALA A 115 11.97 -2.57 1.47
CA ALA A 115 12.75 -3.64 2.10
C ALA A 115 13.60 -4.39 1.05
N ILE A 116 12.99 -4.85 -0.04
CA ILE A 116 13.69 -5.55 -1.14
C ILE A 116 14.83 -4.71 -1.70
N ALA A 117 14.56 -3.44 -2.01
CA ALA A 117 15.56 -2.48 -2.49
C ALA A 117 16.69 -2.27 -1.47
N GLY A 118 16.34 -2.16 -0.18
CA GLY A 118 17.29 -2.02 0.92
C GLY A 118 18.25 -3.21 1.05
N ARG A 119 17.81 -4.44 0.75
CA ARG A 119 18.68 -5.63 0.69
C ARG A 119 19.69 -5.56 -0.46
N ALA A 120 19.40 -4.80 -1.51
CA ALA A 120 20.30 -4.51 -2.61
C ALA A 120 21.11 -3.20 -2.43
N GLY A 121 20.95 -2.50 -1.29
CA GLY A 121 21.61 -1.21 -1.03
C GLY A 121 20.98 -0.04 -1.80
N ILE A 122 19.73 -0.18 -2.25
CA ILE A 122 18.99 0.84 -3.01
C ILE A 122 17.99 1.52 -2.07
N ALA A 123 18.01 2.85 -2.02
CA ALA A 123 17.06 3.64 -1.25
C ALA A 123 15.80 3.96 -2.07
N VAL A 124 14.62 3.81 -1.46
CA VAL A 124 13.35 4.29 -2.01
C VAL A 124 13.01 5.62 -1.34
N ASP A 125 13.01 6.70 -2.12
CA ASP A 125 12.67 8.04 -1.63
C ASP A 125 11.18 8.36 -1.91
N LEU A 126 10.43 8.65 -0.85
CA LEU A 126 9.02 9.03 -0.92
C LEU A 126 8.79 10.37 -1.65
N ARG A 127 9.78 11.28 -1.68
CA ARG A 127 9.71 12.51 -2.49
C ARG A 127 9.85 12.18 -3.98
N LYS A 128 10.77 11.28 -4.34
CA LYS A 128 10.88 10.74 -5.70
C LYS A 128 9.62 9.99 -6.12
N LEU A 129 9.00 9.20 -5.22
CA LEU A 129 7.70 8.56 -5.46
C LEU A 129 6.65 9.57 -5.90
N ASN A 130 6.58 10.74 -5.27
CA ASN A 130 5.63 11.78 -5.67
C ASN A 130 5.87 12.31 -7.09
N ALA A 131 7.13 12.53 -7.49
CA ALA A 131 7.45 12.93 -8.87
C ALA A 131 7.10 11.83 -9.90
N LEU A 132 7.34 10.56 -9.56
CA LEU A 132 6.89 9.43 -10.38
C LEU A 132 5.36 9.36 -10.46
N SER A 133 4.68 9.64 -9.35
CA SER A 133 3.23 9.62 -9.25
C SER A 133 2.57 10.74 -10.06
N ASP A 134 3.18 11.91 -10.21
CA ASP A 134 2.65 12.95 -11.11
C ASP A 134 2.75 12.58 -12.58
N SER A 135 3.76 11.80 -12.95
CA SER A 135 4.07 11.47 -14.36
C SER A 135 3.59 10.08 -14.80
N THR A 136 2.99 9.30 -13.90
CA THR A 136 2.55 7.92 -14.19
C THR A 136 1.05 7.81 -13.98
N PRO A 137 0.22 7.69 -15.03
CA PRO A 137 -1.23 7.60 -14.89
C PRO A 137 -1.68 6.24 -14.34
N VAL A 138 -2.90 6.17 -13.80
CA VAL A 138 -3.55 4.90 -13.44
C VAL A 138 -4.21 4.29 -14.68
N LEU A 139 -3.85 3.06 -15.01
CA LEU A 139 -4.25 2.39 -16.24
C LEU A 139 -5.17 1.18 -16.01
N VAL A 140 -5.16 0.58 -14.83
CA VAL A 140 -5.82 -0.72 -14.60
C VAL A 140 -7.13 -0.57 -13.84
N ASP A 141 -8.23 -1.02 -14.46
CA ASP A 141 -9.59 -0.97 -13.91
C ASP A 141 -9.88 -2.21 -13.06
N LEU A 142 -9.30 -2.27 -11.86
CA LEU A 142 -9.50 -3.36 -10.92
C LEU A 142 -9.96 -2.87 -9.55
N LYS A 143 -10.80 -3.67 -8.89
CA LYS A 143 -11.14 -3.45 -7.48
C LYS A 143 -9.85 -3.36 -6.64
N PRO A 144 -9.80 -2.47 -5.63
CA PRO A 144 -10.91 -1.69 -5.07
C PRO A 144 -11.20 -0.35 -5.77
N THR A 145 -10.40 0.07 -6.75
CA THR A 145 -10.62 1.34 -7.49
C THR A 145 -11.64 1.17 -8.62
N GLY A 146 -11.58 0.04 -9.30
CA GLY A 146 -12.33 -0.29 -10.50
C GLY A 146 -13.43 -1.33 -10.32
N GLN A 147 -13.89 -1.90 -11.44
CA GLN A 147 -15.00 -2.87 -11.47
C GLN A 147 -14.54 -4.33 -11.64
N HIS A 148 -13.38 -4.57 -12.26
CA HIS A 148 -12.93 -5.91 -12.64
C HIS A 148 -12.06 -6.60 -11.56
N TYR A 149 -11.71 -7.87 -11.80
CA TYR A 149 -10.87 -8.74 -10.97
C TYR A 149 -9.60 -9.21 -11.70
N MET A 150 -8.67 -9.83 -10.96
CA MET A 150 -7.39 -10.30 -11.51
C MET A 150 -7.53 -11.29 -12.67
N SER A 151 -8.61 -12.08 -12.72
CA SER A 151 -8.93 -12.95 -13.86
C SER A 151 -9.19 -12.14 -15.14
N ASP A 152 -9.84 -10.99 -15.00
CA ASP A 152 -10.12 -10.10 -16.12
C ASP A 152 -8.82 -9.43 -16.58
N LEU A 153 -7.96 -9.00 -15.66
CA LEU A 153 -6.62 -8.50 -16.01
C LEU A 153 -5.77 -9.56 -16.72
N TYR A 154 -5.83 -10.82 -16.29
CA TYR A 154 -5.17 -11.91 -16.99
C TYR A 154 -5.66 -12.05 -18.44
N ALA A 155 -6.99 -12.12 -18.63
CA ALA A 155 -7.60 -12.20 -19.95
C ALA A 155 -7.33 -10.95 -20.81
N ALA A 156 -7.15 -9.79 -20.18
CA ALA A 156 -6.82 -8.53 -20.83
C ALA A 156 -5.34 -8.40 -21.28
N GLY A 157 -4.53 -9.44 -21.12
CA GLY A 157 -3.10 -9.44 -21.49
C GLY A 157 -2.13 -9.24 -20.31
N GLY A 158 -2.65 -9.23 -19.08
CA GLY A 158 -1.88 -9.26 -17.84
C GLY A 158 -0.96 -8.05 -17.64
N ILE A 159 0.13 -8.26 -16.92
CA ILE A 159 1.12 -7.21 -16.64
C ILE A 159 1.92 -6.85 -17.89
N GLY A 160 2.09 -7.77 -18.85
CA GLY A 160 2.67 -7.46 -20.15
C GLY A 160 1.94 -6.31 -20.86
N ALA A 161 0.60 -6.32 -20.86
CA ALA A 161 -0.20 -5.23 -21.43
C ALA A 161 0.08 -3.87 -20.75
N VAL A 162 0.17 -3.86 -19.42
CA VAL A 162 0.48 -2.66 -18.64
C VAL A 162 1.89 -2.15 -18.94
N LEU A 163 2.88 -3.05 -19.00
CA LEU A 163 4.28 -2.70 -19.30
C LEU A 163 4.43 -2.12 -20.71
N ARG A 164 3.73 -2.68 -21.71
CA ARG A 164 3.72 -2.15 -23.08
C ARG A 164 3.14 -0.74 -23.16
N GLU A 165 2.06 -0.49 -22.44
CA GLU A 165 1.46 0.85 -22.40
C GLU A 165 2.38 1.86 -21.68
N LEU A 166 3.04 1.44 -20.60
CA LEU A 166 3.98 2.27 -19.85
C LEU A 166 5.35 2.41 -20.50
N ALA A 167 5.66 1.69 -21.58
CA ALA A 167 6.99 1.62 -22.18
C ALA A 167 7.72 2.97 -22.36
N PRO A 168 7.05 4.09 -22.74
CA PRO A 168 7.70 5.41 -22.84
C PRO A 168 8.23 5.96 -21.52
N LEU A 169 7.76 5.45 -20.38
CA LEU A 169 8.12 5.88 -19.03
C LEU A 169 9.08 4.92 -18.33
N LEU A 170 9.37 3.75 -18.91
CA LEU A 170 10.15 2.69 -18.29
C LEU A 170 11.60 2.67 -18.78
N HIS A 171 12.51 2.27 -17.88
CA HIS A 171 13.89 1.93 -18.19
C HIS A 171 13.92 0.59 -18.93
N GLN A 172 13.95 0.64 -20.26
CA GLN A 172 13.83 -0.55 -21.11
C GLN A 172 15.12 -1.39 -21.19
N ASP A 173 16.26 -0.87 -20.74
CA ASP A 173 17.54 -1.58 -20.67
C ASP A 173 17.66 -2.51 -19.45
N CYS A 174 16.68 -2.51 -18.55
CA CYS A 174 16.68 -3.37 -17.37
C CYS A 174 16.69 -4.86 -17.76
N MET A 175 17.67 -5.60 -17.25
CA MET A 175 17.77 -7.05 -17.39
C MET A 175 16.64 -7.75 -16.61
N THR A 176 16.11 -8.85 -17.15
CA THR A 176 15.09 -9.67 -16.48
C THR A 176 15.57 -11.10 -16.28
N ILE A 177 14.83 -11.88 -15.50
CA ILE A 177 15.16 -13.27 -15.16
C ILE A 177 15.25 -14.16 -16.40
N THR A 178 14.63 -13.80 -17.54
CA THR A 178 14.73 -14.53 -18.81
C THR A 178 16.10 -14.39 -19.48
N GLY A 179 16.92 -13.41 -19.05
CA GLY A 179 18.18 -13.05 -19.70
C GLY A 179 18.01 -12.06 -20.84
N GLU A 180 16.79 -11.62 -21.12
CA GLU A 180 16.50 -10.51 -22.02
C GLU A 180 16.22 -9.23 -21.23
N THR A 181 16.47 -8.09 -21.86
CA THR A 181 16.09 -6.77 -21.36
C THR A 181 14.57 -6.56 -21.46
N LEU A 182 14.01 -5.70 -20.61
CA LEU A 182 12.61 -5.32 -20.69
C LEU A 182 12.23 -4.84 -22.11
N GLY A 183 13.07 -4.05 -22.75
CA GLY A 183 12.83 -3.54 -24.11
C GLY A 183 12.78 -4.63 -25.18
N GLU A 184 13.59 -5.67 -25.08
CA GLU A 184 13.52 -6.84 -25.96
C GLU A 184 12.19 -7.56 -25.80
N ARG A 185 11.80 -7.85 -24.55
CA ARG A 185 10.49 -8.42 -24.23
C ARG A 185 9.35 -7.58 -24.83
N LEU A 186 9.38 -6.27 -24.63
CA LEU A 186 8.32 -5.38 -25.13
C LEU A 186 8.23 -5.36 -26.65
N ARG A 187 9.35 -5.51 -27.38
CA ARG A 187 9.36 -5.65 -28.84
C ARG A 187 8.81 -7.00 -29.28
N HIS A 188 9.13 -8.09 -28.58
CA HIS A 188 8.59 -9.43 -28.88
C HIS A 188 7.07 -9.50 -28.67
N GLU A 189 6.57 -8.81 -27.65
CA GLU A 189 5.14 -8.71 -27.35
C GLU A 189 4.43 -7.58 -28.11
N ALA A 190 5.10 -6.92 -29.07
CA ALA A 190 4.51 -5.82 -29.82
C ALA A 190 3.27 -6.32 -30.59
N GLY A 191 2.15 -5.63 -30.42
CA GLY A 191 0.87 -6.01 -31.02
C GLY A 191 0.12 -7.15 -30.32
N ALA A 192 0.63 -7.68 -29.20
CA ALA A 192 -0.10 -8.65 -28.39
C ALA A 192 -1.42 -8.05 -27.86
N TRP A 193 -2.44 -8.91 -27.76
CA TRP A 193 -3.79 -8.54 -27.34
C TRP A 193 -3.82 -7.73 -26.04
N VAL A 194 -4.70 -6.73 -26.00
CA VAL A 194 -5.03 -5.94 -24.81
C VAL A 194 -6.52 -5.63 -24.82
N ASP A 195 -7.23 -5.99 -23.75
CA ASP A 195 -8.59 -5.52 -23.53
C ASP A 195 -8.58 -4.13 -22.88
N ARG A 196 -9.02 -3.11 -23.63
CA ARG A 196 -9.04 -1.70 -23.20
C ARG A 196 -10.18 -1.35 -22.23
N SER A 197 -11.12 -2.28 -21.99
CA SER A 197 -12.06 -2.14 -20.89
C SER A 197 -11.35 -2.27 -19.54
N VAL A 198 -10.31 -3.13 -19.44
CA VAL A 198 -9.54 -3.40 -18.21
C VAL A 198 -8.22 -2.63 -18.16
N VAL A 199 -7.46 -2.56 -19.25
CA VAL A 199 -6.15 -1.88 -19.33
C VAL A 199 -6.23 -0.67 -20.25
N LYS A 200 -6.38 0.53 -19.66
CA LYS A 200 -6.47 1.81 -20.36
C LYS A 200 -5.19 2.19 -21.08
N THR A 201 -5.30 3.14 -22.00
CA THR A 201 -4.14 3.73 -22.69
C THR A 201 -3.55 4.89 -21.89
N LEU A 202 -2.31 5.31 -22.18
CA LEU A 202 -1.72 6.53 -21.61
C LEU A 202 -2.52 7.80 -21.98
N LYS A 203 -3.21 7.79 -23.13
CA LYS A 203 -3.99 8.94 -23.61
C LYS A 203 -5.36 9.04 -22.93
N GLU A 204 -5.94 7.91 -22.56
CA GLU A 204 -7.26 7.82 -21.93
C GLU A 204 -7.18 7.01 -20.62
N PRO A 205 -6.37 7.44 -19.63
CA PRO A 205 -6.20 6.70 -18.39
C PRO A 205 -7.42 6.85 -17.47
N LEU A 206 -7.51 5.99 -16.44
CA LEU A 206 -8.51 6.15 -15.37
C LEU A 206 -8.26 7.41 -14.53
N SER A 207 -6.99 7.75 -14.34
CA SER A 207 -6.53 8.97 -13.69
C SER A 207 -5.24 9.42 -14.38
N PRO A 208 -5.08 10.72 -14.68
CA PRO A 208 -3.86 11.23 -15.31
C PRO A 208 -2.63 11.17 -14.39
N VAL A 209 -2.85 10.90 -13.10
CA VAL A 209 -1.82 10.86 -12.07
C VAL A 209 -1.93 9.53 -11.30
N GLY A 210 -0.81 9.03 -10.77
CA GLY A 210 -0.63 7.68 -10.22
C GLY A 210 -1.43 7.39 -8.97
N GLY A 211 -1.63 6.13 -8.63
CA GLY A 211 -2.63 5.77 -7.61
C GLY A 211 -2.29 6.12 -6.16
N LEU A 212 -1.02 6.42 -5.85
CA LEU A 212 -0.52 6.66 -4.49
C LEU A 212 0.15 8.03 -4.39
N VAL A 213 0.14 8.63 -3.20
CA VAL A 213 0.85 9.88 -2.90
C VAL A 213 1.46 9.78 -1.51
N ALA A 214 2.67 10.31 -1.36
CA ALA A 214 3.31 10.52 -0.06
C ALA A 214 2.98 11.93 0.47
N LEU A 215 2.58 11.99 1.73
CA LEU A 215 2.27 13.22 2.46
C LEU A 215 3.37 13.50 3.49
N PHE A 216 3.71 14.77 3.68
CA PHE A 216 4.70 15.23 4.66
C PHE A 216 4.13 16.38 5.48
N GLY A 217 4.70 16.70 6.62
CA GLY A 217 4.26 17.86 7.40
C GLY A 217 4.51 17.66 8.88
N SER A 218 3.97 18.56 9.70
CA SER A 218 4.20 18.49 11.15
C SER A 218 3.66 17.21 11.79
N LEU A 219 2.65 16.55 11.19
CA LEU A 219 2.12 15.27 11.69
C LEU A 219 2.94 14.06 11.21
N ALA A 220 3.53 14.12 10.02
CA ALA A 220 4.26 13.02 9.39
C ALA A 220 5.60 13.51 8.80
N PRO A 221 6.59 13.86 9.63
CA PRO A 221 7.82 14.48 9.15
C PRO A 221 8.68 13.54 8.29
N ASN A 222 8.63 12.23 8.53
CA ASN A 222 9.32 11.23 7.70
C ASN A 222 8.44 10.72 6.54
N GLY A 223 7.16 11.12 6.53
CA GLY A 223 6.20 10.79 5.50
C GLY A 223 5.05 9.92 5.98
N ALA A 224 3.99 9.90 5.18
CA ALA A 224 2.84 9.02 5.26
C ALA A 224 2.35 8.70 3.85
N ILE A 225 1.58 7.63 3.66
CA ILE A 225 1.08 7.21 2.35
C ILE A 225 -0.45 7.31 2.31
N LEU A 226 -0.99 7.85 1.21
CA LEU A 226 -2.40 7.84 0.89
C LEU A 226 -2.62 7.23 -0.51
N LYS A 227 -3.59 6.31 -0.61
CA LYS A 227 -4.00 5.71 -1.90
C LYS A 227 -5.07 6.59 -2.55
N ARG A 228 -4.65 7.60 -3.32
CA ARG A 228 -5.58 8.58 -3.90
C ARG A 228 -6.51 8.00 -4.96
N SER A 229 -6.14 6.92 -5.65
CA SER A 229 -7.03 6.28 -6.65
C SER A 229 -8.23 5.56 -6.05
N ALA A 230 -8.26 5.33 -4.74
CA ALA A 230 -9.35 4.66 -4.06
C ALA A 230 -10.07 5.55 -3.05
N ALA A 231 -9.74 6.84 -3.02
CA ALA A 231 -10.21 7.82 -2.04
C ALA A 231 -11.19 8.84 -2.66
N ASP A 232 -12.00 9.49 -1.84
CA ASP A 232 -12.93 10.54 -2.29
C ASP A 232 -12.16 11.87 -2.50
N PRO A 233 -12.06 12.40 -3.73
CA PRO A 233 -11.34 13.64 -3.99
C PRO A 233 -11.90 14.86 -3.26
N SER A 234 -13.18 14.84 -2.86
CA SER A 234 -13.78 15.93 -2.07
C SER A 234 -13.21 16.05 -0.65
N LEU A 235 -12.50 15.02 -0.18
CA LEU A 235 -11.83 14.98 1.13
C LEU A 235 -10.34 15.34 1.07
N PHE A 236 -9.78 15.62 -0.12
CA PHE A 236 -8.34 15.82 -0.31
C PHE A 236 -7.81 17.14 0.25
N GLU A 237 -8.68 18.13 0.40
CA GLU A 237 -8.35 19.47 0.88
C GLU A 237 -9.29 19.79 2.04
N LYS A 238 -8.95 19.32 3.24
CA LYS A 238 -9.85 19.40 4.40
C LYS A 238 -9.08 19.66 5.68
N GLU A 239 -9.73 20.40 6.57
CA GLU A 239 -9.29 20.57 7.95
C GLU A 239 -10.35 20.01 8.89
N GLY A 240 -9.97 19.03 9.71
CA GLY A 240 -10.88 18.32 10.62
C GLY A 240 -10.39 18.37 12.05
N ARG A 241 -11.32 18.23 12.99
CA ARG A 241 -11.00 18.00 14.40
C ARG A 241 -10.63 16.53 14.57
N ALA A 242 -9.57 16.25 15.32
CA ALA A 242 -9.13 14.90 15.61
C ALA A 242 -10.05 14.23 16.63
N VAL A 243 -10.52 13.02 16.30
CA VAL A 243 -11.10 12.05 17.23
C VAL A 243 -10.11 10.89 17.35
N VAL A 244 -9.44 10.84 18.50
CA VAL A 244 -8.30 9.97 18.77
C VAL A 244 -8.76 8.67 19.41
N PHE A 245 -8.24 7.57 18.87
CA PHE A 245 -8.24 6.24 19.43
C PHE A 245 -6.79 5.87 19.74
N SER A 246 -6.49 5.65 21.02
CA SER A 246 -5.13 5.47 21.53
C SER A 246 -4.54 4.08 21.26
N SER A 247 -5.39 3.10 20.93
CA SER A 247 -5.02 1.72 20.63
C SER A 247 -6.13 1.01 19.84
N LEU A 248 -5.89 -0.22 19.38
CA LEU A 248 -6.93 -1.03 18.76
C LEU A 248 -8.05 -1.40 19.75
N ASP A 249 -7.70 -1.63 21.02
CA ASP A 249 -8.68 -1.95 22.06
C ASP A 249 -9.60 -0.74 22.33
N ASP A 250 -9.03 0.47 22.38
CA ASP A 250 -9.75 1.73 22.52
C ASP A 250 -10.67 2.00 21.32
N LEU A 251 -10.18 1.72 20.10
CA LEU A 251 -10.99 1.78 18.87
C LEU A 251 -12.18 0.82 18.94
N ALA A 252 -11.95 -0.44 19.27
CA ALA A 252 -12.98 -1.46 19.36
C ALA A 252 -14.05 -1.12 20.42
N ALA A 253 -13.64 -0.57 21.55
CA ALA A 253 -14.53 -0.19 22.64
C ALA A 253 -15.43 1.02 22.31
N ARG A 254 -14.93 1.99 21.54
CA ARG A 254 -15.59 3.31 21.38
C ARG A 254 -16.19 3.58 20.01
N VAL A 255 -15.70 2.97 18.93
CA VAL A 255 -16.07 3.39 17.56
C VAL A 255 -17.56 3.29 17.26
N ASP A 256 -18.26 2.37 17.93
CA ASP A 256 -19.71 2.16 17.80
C ASP A 256 -20.52 2.67 18.99
N ASP A 257 -19.90 3.35 19.95
CA ASP A 257 -20.62 4.01 21.04
C ASP A 257 -21.53 5.13 20.47
N PRO A 258 -22.86 5.07 20.70
CA PRO A 258 -23.77 6.14 20.30
C PRO A 258 -23.35 7.52 20.82
N GLY A 259 -22.77 7.57 22.01
CA GLY A 259 -22.28 8.76 22.71
C GLY A 259 -20.93 9.29 22.24
N LEU A 260 -20.22 8.60 21.32
CA LEU A 260 -18.95 9.06 20.78
C LEU A 260 -19.11 10.46 20.13
N ASP A 261 -18.46 11.50 20.64
CA ASP A 261 -18.49 12.83 20.01
C ASP A 261 -17.70 12.81 18.69
N ILE A 262 -18.42 12.59 17.58
CA ILE A 262 -17.86 12.51 16.21
C ILE A 262 -18.91 12.90 15.17
N THR A 263 -18.46 13.66 14.17
CA THR A 263 -19.22 14.13 13.01
C THR A 263 -18.54 13.71 11.71
N ALA A 264 -19.19 13.92 10.57
CA ALA A 264 -18.64 13.59 9.25
C ALA A 264 -17.42 14.46 8.84
N ASP A 265 -17.22 15.60 9.51
CA ASP A 265 -16.12 16.53 9.25
C ASP A 265 -14.89 16.30 10.15
N ASP A 266 -15.03 15.45 11.16
CA ASP A 266 -13.94 15.05 12.03
C ASP A 266 -13.01 14.03 11.36
N PHE A 267 -11.76 13.99 11.81
CA PHE A 267 -10.76 13.03 11.37
C PHE A 267 -10.55 11.96 12.44
N MET A 268 -10.70 10.70 12.08
CA MET A 268 -10.36 9.62 13.01
C MET A 268 -8.85 9.40 13.01
N VAL A 269 -8.26 9.33 14.20
CA VAL A 269 -6.81 9.13 14.39
C VAL A 269 -6.60 7.89 15.24
N LEU A 270 -5.92 6.86 14.70
CA LEU A 270 -5.47 5.70 15.46
C LEU A 270 -3.99 5.84 15.77
N GLN A 271 -3.65 5.78 17.05
CA GLN A 271 -2.29 5.74 17.55
C GLN A 271 -1.87 4.31 17.88
N ASN A 272 -0.56 4.11 18.00
CA ASN A 272 0.05 2.90 18.55
C ASN A 272 -0.33 1.65 17.76
N ALA A 273 -0.29 1.77 16.42
CA ALA A 273 -0.47 0.69 15.49
C ALA A 273 0.65 0.65 14.44
N GLY A 274 1.82 1.24 14.73
CA GLY A 274 3.03 1.16 13.91
C GLY A 274 3.90 -0.08 14.20
N PRO A 275 5.10 -0.17 13.58
CA PRO A 275 6.03 -1.30 13.78
C PRO A 275 6.36 -1.59 15.24
N LYS A 276 6.79 -0.61 16.03
CA LYS A 276 7.14 -0.77 17.46
C LYS A 276 5.92 -0.69 18.40
N SER A 277 4.71 -0.72 17.85
CA SER A 277 3.51 -0.90 18.67
C SER A 277 3.37 -2.35 19.17
N GLY A 278 2.44 -2.57 20.11
CA GLY A 278 2.10 -3.90 20.60
C GLY A 278 1.47 -4.81 19.53
N TYR A 279 1.16 -4.27 18.35
CA TYR A 279 0.48 -4.97 17.25
C TYR A 279 1.35 -5.14 16.00
N ALA A 280 2.61 -4.65 15.99
CA ALA A 280 3.57 -4.82 14.90
C ALA A 280 3.05 -4.41 13.50
N MET A 281 2.52 -3.18 13.40
CA MET A 281 2.00 -2.58 12.17
C MET A 281 0.89 -3.40 11.48
N PRO A 282 -0.27 -3.62 12.13
CA PRO A 282 -1.37 -4.42 11.57
C PRO A 282 -2.07 -3.69 10.41
N GLU A 283 -2.91 -4.42 9.67
CA GLU A 283 -3.78 -3.85 8.62
C GLU A 283 -5.04 -3.16 9.18
N ALA A 284 -4.87 -2.40 10.26
CA ALA A 284 -5.96 -1.78 11.02
C ALA A 284 -6.16 -0.28 10.72
N GLY A 285 -5.42 0.29 9.76
CA GLY A 285 -5.58 1.67 9.30
C GLY A 285 -6.88 1.92 8.52
N TYR A 286 -7.56 0.85 8.07
CA TYR A 286 -8.92 0.95 7.56
C TYR A 286 -9.93 1.02 8.71
N LEU A 287 -9.86 2.09 9.50
CA LEU A 287 -10.75 2.28 10.64
C LEU A 287 -12.21 2.22 10.17
N PRO A 288 -13.07 1.45 10.87
CA PRO A 288 -14.47 1.38 10.53
C PRO A 288 -15.12 2.75 10.76
N ILE A 289 -15.94 3.20 9.80
CA ILE A 289 -16.80 4.37 10.02
C ILE A 289 -17.73 4.04 11.20
N PRO A 290 -17.90 4.96 12.19
CA PRO A 290 -18.83 4.78 13.30
C PRO A 290 -20.22 4.38 12.81
N SER A 291 -20.83 3.35 13.39
CA SER A 291 -22.12 2.82 12.93
C SER A 291 -23.21 3.90 12.82
N LYS A 292 -23.24 4.87 13.75
CA LYS A 292 -24.19 5.99 13.68
C LYS A 292 -24.02 6.87 12.43
N LEU A 293 -22.78 7.13 12.00
CA LEU A 293 -22.49 7.88 10.78
C LEU A 293 -22.76 7.04 9.53
N ALA A 294 -22.41 5.75 9.57
CA ALA A 294 -22.69 4.82 8.48
C ALA A 294 -24.20 4.66 8.22
N ARG A 295 -25.02 4.58 9.29
CA ARG A 295 -26.49 4.56 9.23
C ARG A 295 -27.06 5.88 8.68
N ALA A 296 -26.42 7.01 8.98
CA ALA A 296 -26.73 8.31 8.38
C ALA A 296 -26.28 8.42 6.90
N GLY A 297 -25.67 7.38 6.34
CA GLY A 297 -25.30 7.31 4.92
C GLY A 297 -23.87 7.75 4.61
N LEU A 298 -23.04 8.06 5.61
CA LEU A 298 -21.64 8.41 5.39
C LEU A 298 -20.87 7.19 4.85
N LYS A 299 -20.18 7.38 3.72
CA LYS A 299 -19.43 6.32 3.03
C LYS A 299 -17.92 6.46 3.15
N ASP A 300 -17.44 7.67 3.40
CA ASP A 300 -16.03 7.97 3.55
C ASP A 300 -15.82 9.11 4.56
N MET A 301 -14.66 9.10 5.21
CA MET A 301 -14.13 10.15 6.05
C MET A 301 -12.63 9.99 6.20
N VAL A 302 -11.94 11.07 6.54
CA VAL A 302 -10.48 11.05 6.71
C VAL A 302 -10.10 10.22 7.93
N ARG A 303 -9.22 9.24 7.72
CA ARG A 303 -8.70 8.33 8.75
C ARG A 303 -7.19 8.31 8.70
N ILE A 304 -6.52 8.45 9.83
CA ILE A 304 -5.07 8.64 9.92
C ILE A 304 -4.50 7.63 10.92
N SER A 305 -3.42 6.94 10.56
CA SER A 305 -2.74 6.01 11.46
C SER A 305 -1.29 5.75 11.07
N ASP A 306 -0.50 5.29 12.03
CA ASP A 306 0.81 4.66 11.81
C ASP A 306 0.70 3.19 11.34
N ALA A 307 -0.52 2.70 11.12
CA ALA A 307 -0.81 1.35 10.68
C ALA A 307 -0.67 1.14 9.16
N ARG A 308 -0.96 -0.09 8.73
CA ARG A 308 -1.18 -0.45 7.33
C ARG A 308 -2.67 -0.61 7.04
N MET A 309 -3.02 -0.87 5.79
CA MET A 309 -4.34 -1.37 5.43
C MET A 309 -4.20 -2.48 4.41
N SER A 310 -5.20 -3.35 4.31
CA SER A 310 -5.30 -4.28 3.19
C SER A 310 -5.34 -3.51 1.88
N GLY A 311 -4.61 -3.98 0.86
CA GLY A 311 -4.66 -3.39 -0.48
C GLY A 311 -6.06 -3.41 -1.12
N THR A 312 -6.99 -4.19 -0.55
CA THR A 312 -8.40 -4.27 -0.97
C THR A 312 -9.30 -3.18 -0.39
N ALA A 313 -8.76 -2.29 0.45
CA ALA A 313 -9.51 -1.20 1.07
C ALA A 313 -9.68 0.01 0.13
N SER A 314 -10.71 0.82 0.40
CA SER A 314 -10.99 2.08 -0.27
C SER A 314 -11.38 3.17 0.74
N GLY A 315 -11.22 4.42 0.35
CA GLY A 315 -11.54 5.62 1.12
C GLY A 315 -10.32 6.49 1.41
N THR A 316 -10.56 7.68 1.96
CA THR A 316 -9.54 8.69 2.25
C THR A 316 -8.79 8.35 3.53
N ILE A 317 -7.74 7.52 3.40
CA ILE A 317 -6.99 6.96 4.52
C ILE A 317 -5.51 7.30 4.37
N VAL A 318 -4.93 7.87 5.42
CA VAL A 318 -3.52 8.16 5.58
C VAL A 318 -2.89 7.09 6.46
N LEU A 319 -1.86 6.44 5.94
CA LEU A 319 -1.23 5.27 6.53
C LEU A 319 0.26 5.51 6.72
N HIS A 320 0.91 4.62 7.48
CA HIS A 320 2.36 4.59 7.60
C HIS A 320 2.92 5.92 8.11
N VAL A 321 2.13 6.66 8.90
CA VAL A 321 2.57 7.92 9.49
C VAL A 321 3.85 7.65 10.27
N SER A 322 4.91 8.34 9.87
CA SER A 322 6.23 8.17 10.44
C SER A 322 6.85 9.50 10.90
N PRO A 323 7.53 9.53 12.07
CA PRO A 323 7.69 8.43 13.03
C PRO A 323 6.38 7.98 13.67
N GLU A 324 6.27 6.69 13.97
CA GLU A 324 5.06 6.11 14.58
C GLU A 324 4.78 6.64 15.99
N ALA A 325 3.57 6.42 16.50
CA ALA A 325 3.20 6.90 17.83
C ALA A 325 3.93 6.17 18.96
N ALA A 326 4.21 4.87 18.81
CA ALA A 326 4.83 4.06 19.85
C ALA A 326 6.28 4.47 20.18
N VAL A 327 6.93 5.24 19.30
CA VAL A 327 8.28 5.80 19.49
C VAL A 327 8.29 7.31 19.77
N GLY A 328 7.11 7.91 20.02
CA GLY A 328 6.98 9.31 20.37
C GLY A 328 7.02 10.26 19.18
N GLY A 329 6.64 9.78 17.98
CA GLY A 329 6.40 10.62 16.81
C GLY A 329 5.24 11.60 17.02
N PRO A 330 5.07 12.61 16.14
CA PRO A 330 4.02 13.63 16.31
C PRO A 330 2.60 13.06 16.42
N LEU A 331 2.33 11.92 15.77
CA LEU A 331 1.06 11.20 15.89
C LEU A 331 0.71 10.86 17.34
N ALA A 332 1.70 10.53 18.19
CA ALA A 332 1.51 10.22 19.61
C ALA A 332 1.03 11.42 20.44
N LEU A 333 1.25 12.63 19.94
CA LEU A 333 0.99 13.88 20.65
C LEU A 333 -0.39 14.45 20.32
N VAL A 334 -1.09 13.87 19.34
CA VAL A 334 -2.45 14.28 18.96
C VAL A 334 -3.41 13.98 20.11
N LYS A 335 -4.27 14.94 20.42
CA LYS A 335 -5.36 14.84 21.40
C LYS A 335 -6.70 15.09 20.72
N ASN A 336 -7.77 14.57 21.33
CA ASN A 336 -9.14 14.92 20.91
C ASN A 336 -9.31 16.44 20.87
N GLY A 337 -9.92 16.96 19.81
CA GLY A 337 -10.13 18.41 19.64
C GLY A 337 -9.07 19.13 18.81
N ASP A 338 -7.86 18.58 18.68
CA ASP A 338 -6.81 19.20 17.85
C ASP A 338 -7.26 19.31 16.39
N ARG A 339 -6.77 20.33 15.68
CA ARG A 339 -7.06 20.52 14.25
C ARG A 339 -5.96 19.90 13.40
N ILE A 340 -6.33 19.13 12.39
CA ILE A 340 -5.41 18.53 11.41
C ILE A 340 -5.81 19.02 10.02
N ARG A 341 -4.84 19.45 9.23
CA ARG A 341 -5.02 19.86 7.84
C ARG A 341 -4.43 18.81 6.91
N LEU A 342 -5.23 18.34 5.97
CA LEU A 342 -4.83 17.48 4.86
C LEU A 342 -4.89 18.28 3.55
N SER A 343 -3.81 18.26 2.79
CA SER A 343 -3.76 18.75 1.41
C SER A 343 -3.03 17.75 0.53
N VAL A 344 -3.76 17.03 -0.32
CA VAL A 344 -3.14 16.10 -1.29
C VAL A 344 -2.43 16.89 -2.39
N ARG A 345 -2.97 18.05 -2.79
CA ARG A 345 -2.34 18.93 -3.78
C ARG A 345 -0.97 19.43 -3.32
N GLU A 346 -0.86 19.88 -2.07
CA GLU A 346 0.41 20.34 -1.51
C GLU A 346 1.28 19.20 -0.97
N ARG A 347 0.75 17.97 -0.93
CA ARG A 347 1.36 16.78 -0.32
C ARG A 347 1.64 17.00 1.17
N LYS A 348 0.71 17.66 1.85
CA LYS A 348 0.83 18.06 3.24
C LYS A 348 -0.15 17.37 4.18
N ILE A 349 0.35 17.06 5.37
CA ILE A 349 -0.46 16.68 6.53
C ILE A 349 0.11 17.32 7.79
N ASP A 350 -0.61 18.31 8.32
CA ASP A 350 -0.14 19.17 9.39
C ASP A 350 -1.06 19.07 10.62
N LEU A 351 -0.44 18.86 11.78
CA LEU A 351 -1.05 19.04 13.08
C LEU A 351 -0.99 20.53 13.45
N LEU A 352 -2.14 21.19 13.51
CA LEU A 352 -2.26 22.63 13.76
C LEU A 352 -2.25 22.93 15.26
N VAL A 353 -1.20 22.47 15.93
CA VAL A 353 -0.94 22.72 17.35
C VAL A 353 0.37 23.50 17.46
N PRO A 354 0.42 24.59 18.24
CA PRO A 354 1.66 25.36 18.42
C PRO A 354 2.82 24.48 18.89
N GLU A 355 4.01 24.73 18.36
CA GLU A 355 5.22 23.95 18.66
C GLU A 355 5.52 23.89 20.17
N ALA A 356 5.30 25.00 20.90
CA ALA A 356 5.47 25.05 22.35
C ALA A 356 4.55 24.08 23.10
N GLU A 357 3.32 23.85 22.62
CA GLU A 357 2.40 22.87 23.20
C GLU A 357 2.82 21.44 22.83
N LEU A 358 3.27 21.20 21.59
CA LEU A 358 3.80 19.90 21.20
C LEU A 358 5.05 19.52 22.00
N ALA A 359 5.94 20.48 22.27
CA ALA A 359 7.12 20.27 23.11
C ALA A 359 6.72 19.87 24.55
N LYS A 360 5.71 20.54 25.14
CA LYS A 360 5.16 20.15 26.46
C LYS A 360 4.58 18.75 26.44
N ARG A 361 3.78 18.40 25.43
CA ARG A 361 3.21 17.05 25.27
C ARG A 361 4.29 15.99 25.12
N LYS A 362 5.32 16.27 24.33
CA LYS A 362 6.46 15.37 24.12
C LYS A 362 7.26 15.15 25.39
N ALA A 363 7.49 16.18 26.19
CA ALA A 363 8.17 16.06 27.48
C ALA A 363 7.39 15.19 28.49
N ALA A 364 6.06 15.17 28.39
CA ALA A 364 5.19 14.34 29.23
C ALA A 364 4.91 12.94 28.65
N TRP A 365 5.34 12.66 27.41
CA TRP A 365 5.03 11.41 26.72
C TRP A 365 5.80 10.24 27.34
N LYS A 366 5.13 9.09 27.43
CA LYS A 366 5.72 7.84 27.90
C LYS A 366 5.47 6.75 26.86
N PRO A 367 6.46 5.89 26.56
CA PRO A 367 6.28 4.75 25.67
C PRO A 367 5.11 3.87 26.13
N PRO A 368 4.14 3.55 25.26
CA PRO A 368 2.97 2.74 25.63
C PRO A 368 3.29 1.25 25.72
N VAL A 369 4.39 0.82 25.10
CA VAL A 369 4.81 -0.59 25.01
C VAL A 369 6.14 -0.76 25.74
N GLN A 370 6.20 -1.75 26.63
CA GLN A 370 7.46 -2.16 27.24
C GLN A 370 8.20 -3.11 26.29
N THR A 371 9.51 -2.90 26.14
CA THR A 371 10.35 -3.81 25.35
C THR A 371 10.32 -5.21 25.96
N PRO A 372 9.99 -6.26 25.18
CA PRO A 372 10.03 -7.64 25.66
C PRO A 372 11.42 -8.02 26.18
N SER A 373 11.48 -8.85 27.21
CA SER A 373 12.75 -9.20 27.87
C SER A 373 13.62 -10.20 27.10
N ARG A 374 13.02 -11.03 26.21
CA ARG A 374 13.73 -12.06 25.42
C ARG A 374 12.93 -12.50 24.19
N GLY A 375 13.56 -13.31 23.33
CA GLY A 375 12.93 -13.97 22.19
C GLY A 375 12.77 -13.09 20.95
N TYR A 376 12.02 -13.57 19.95
CA TYR A 376 11.80 -12.84 18.70
C TYR A 376 11.18 -11.46 18.91
N ALA A 377 10.23 -11.33 19.85
CA ALA A 377 9.60 -10.05 20.14
C ALA A 377 10.61 -8.99 20.64
N LYS A 378 11.63 -9.39 21.42
CA LYS A 378 12.73 -8.50 21.81
C LYS A 378 13.56 -8.10 20.60
N LEU A 379 14.01 -9.08 19.81
CA LEU A 379 14.79 -8.84 18.59
C LEU A 379 14.07 -7.88 17.65
N TYR A 380 12.78 -8.12 17.41
CA TYR A 380 11.95 -7.27 16.57
C TYR A 380 11.87 -5.85 17.12
N MET A 381 11.54 -5.66 18.40
CA MET A 381 11.42 -4.33 19.01
C MET A 381 12.75 -3.55 19.03
N ASP A 382 13.87 -4.24 19.21
CA ASP A 382 15.19 -3.63 19.22
C ASP A 382 15.59 -3.19 17.79
N HIS A 383 15.34 -4.02 16.78
CA HIS A 383 15.96 -3.87 15.45
C HIS A 383 15.03 -3.45 14.32
N VAL A 384 13.71 -3.48 14.49
CA VAL A 384 12.76 -3.08 13.43
C VAL A 384 12.88 -1.60 13.11
N LEU A 385 12.99 -1.30 11.82
CA LEU A 385 12.99 0.04 11.28
C LEU A 385 11.56 0.57 11.07
N GLN A 386 11.43 1.88 10.81
CA GLN A 386 10.16 2.52 10.51
C GLN A 386 9.68 2.19 9.07
N ALA A 387 8.43 2.54 8.77
CA ALA A 387 7.76 2.16 7.52
C ALA A 387 8.41 2.73 6.26
N GLU A 388 8.95 3.95 6.32
CA GLU A 388 9.74 4.59 5.26
C GLU A 388 11.07 3.87 4.97
N HIS A 389 11.46 2.93 5.82
CA HIS A 389 12.62 2.07 5.67
C HIS A 389 12.23 0.60 5.45
N GLY A 390 10.95 0.33 5.13
CA GLY A 390 10.47 -1.00 4.76
C GLY A 390 10.20 -1.94 5.93
N CYS A 391 10.23 -1.45 7.18
CA CYS A 391 10.08 -2.28 8.39
C CYS A 391 11.06 -3.47 8.43
N ASP A 392 12.23 -3.34 7.80
CA ASP A 392 13.30 -4.34 7.85
C ASP A 392 14.02 -4.29 9.21
N PHE A 393 14.90 -5.26 9.47
CA PHE A 393 15.84 -5.17 10.58
C PHE A 393 17.09 -4.41 10.15
N ASP A 394 17.53 -3.47 11.00
CA ASP A 394 18.72 -2.66 10.76
C ASP A 394 19.95 -3.49 10.36
N PHE A 395 20.19 -4.61 11.05
CA PHE A 395 21.33 -5.51 10.84
C PHE A 395 21.17 -6.46 9.65
N LEU A 396 20.02 -6.50 8.98
CA LEU A 396 19.77 -7.32 7.78
C LEU A 396 19.90 -6.54 6.47
N ARG A 397 19.99 -5.21 6.53
CA ARG A 397 20.20 -4.37 5.35
C ARG A 397 21.58 -4.59 4.75
N SER A 398 21.73 -4.33 3.45
CA SER A 398 23.07 -4.29 2.85
C SER A 398 23.93 -3.29 3.62
N ALA A 399 25.18 -3.66 3.90
CA ALA A 399 26.17 -2.70 4.38
C ALA A 399 26.18 -1.51 3.41
N ASP A 400 26.14 -0.30 3.96
CA ASP A 400 26.08 0.93 3.20
C ASP A 400 27.32 0.98 2.30
N LYS A 401 27.15 0.94 0.96
CA LYS A 401 28.27 1.09 0.03
C LYS A 401 28.87 2.52 0.05
N ARG A 402 28.33 3.39 0.90
CA ARG A 402 28.70 4.81 1.07
C ARG A 402 29.39 5.10 2.42
N ALA A 403 29.80 4.08 3.18
CA ALA A 403 30.65 4.24 4.35
C ALA A 403 32.14 4.19 3.96
#